data_AF-A0A0P0DEQ4-F1
#
_entry.id   AF-A0A0P0DEQ4-F1
#
_cell.length_a   1.000
_cell.length_b   1.000
_cell.length_c   1.000
_cell.angle_alpha   90.00
_cell.angle_beta   90.00
_cell.angle_gamma   90.00
#
_symmetry.space_group_name_H-M   'P 1'
#
loop_
_entity.id
_entity.type
_entity.pdbx_description
1 polymer ?
#
loop_
_entity_poly.entity_id
_entity_poly.type
_entity_poly.pdbx_seq_one_letter_code
_entity_poly.pdbx_strand_id
1 'polypeptide(L)'
;MGIFFVLNYESKKRKSKAKSTTVLIIGKVLIVVNIGMFVLINIIFNNSDALKTIENHLKVNIELINEIGQINSIVALPIGTINTKRNNSGESGNATFTLLLKGEKEYKEMSFSAQKSIDTDWRIIDK
;
A
#
# COMPACT_ATOMS: atom_id res chain seq x y z
N MET A 1 5.00 57.28 21.09
CA MET A 1 4.46 56.39 20.04
C MET A 1 5.42 55.26 19.61
N GLY A 2 6.74 55.51 19.51
CA GLY A 2 7.70 54.50 19.00
C GLY A 2 7.83 53.19 19.81
N ILE A 3 7.77 53.25 21.14
CA ILE A 3 7.96 52.08 22.02
C ILE A 3 6.84 51.04 21.82
N PHE A 4 5.60 51.49 21.64
CA PHE A 4 4.45 50.63 21.40
C PHE A 4 4.52 49.91 20.04
N PHE A 5 5.12 50.56 19.04
CA PHE A 5 5.32 50.01 17.71
C PHE A 5 6.40 48.90 17.72
N VAL A 6 7.49 49.13 18.45
CA VAL A 6 8.57 48.14 18.63
C VAL A 6 8.08 46.90 19.37
N LEU A 7 7.31 47.07 20.45
CA LEU A 7 6.73 45.95 21.20
C LEU A 7 5.74 45.11 20.36
N ASN A 8 4.92 45.77 19.54
CA ASN A 8 3.99 45.07 18.63
C ASN A 8 4.71 44.33 17.50
N TYR A 9 5.80 44.89 16.97
CA TYR A 9 6.62 44.26 15.95
C TYR A 9 7.35 43.01 16.49
N GLU A 10 7.96 43.12 17.67
CA GLU A 10 8.60 42.00 18.39
C GLU A 10 7.59 40.86 18.69
N SER A 11 6.38 41.19 19.17
CA SER A 11 5.38 40.17 19.51
C SER A 11 4.85 39.45 18.27
N LYS A 12 4.63 40.15 17.15
CA LYS A 12 4.27 39.54 15.86
C LYS A 12 5.38 38.64 15.33
N LYS A 13 6.64 39.05 15.43
CA LYS A 13 7.81 38.26 15.00
C LYS A 13 7.95 36.98 15.81
N ARG A 14 7.73 37.02 17.13
CA ARG A 14 7.72 35.84 18.00
C ARG A 14 6.55 34.89 17.68
N LYS A 15 5.34 35.42 17.46
CA LYS A 15 4.17 34.63 17.04
C LYS A 15 4.35 33.99 15.66
N SER A 16 4.97 34.69 14.72
CA SER A 16 5.29 34.17 13.38
C SER A 16 6.34 33.06 13.44
N LYS A 17 7.43 33.24 14.21
CA LYS A 17 8.42 32.19 14.42
C LYS A 17 7.81 30.96 15.11
N ALA A 18 7.02 31.15 16.15
CA ALA A 18 6.34 30.05 16.85
C ALA A 18 5.42 29.27 15.90
N LYS A 19 4.59 29.96 15.09
CA LYS A 19 3.73 29.33 14.08
C LYS A 19 4.54 28.56 13.04
N SER A 20 5.64 29.11 12.54
CA SER A 20 6.54 28.44 11.59
C SER A 20 7.14 27.16 12.18
N THR A 21 7.60 27.19 13.43
CA THR A 21 8.13 26.00 14.12
C THR A 21 7.04 24.94 14.33
N THR A 22 5.83 25.34 14.72
CA THR A 22 4.70 24.40 14.88
C THR A 22 4.32 23.74 13.56
N VAL A 23 4.26 24.48 12.45
CA VAL A 23 3.97 23.92 11.12
C VAL A 23 5.06 22.92 10.70
N LEU A 24 6.33 23.22 10.96
CA LEU A 24 7.44 22.30 10.68
C LEU A 24 7.35 21.01 11.52
N ILE A 25 6.95 21.11 12.79
CA ILE A 25 6.77 19.94 13.66
C ILE A 25 5.61 19.07 13.15
N ILE A 26 4.46 19.68 12.83
CA ILE A 26 3.30 18.97 12.28
C ILE A 26 3.66 18.29 10.96
N GLY A 27 4.38 18.98 10.07
CA GLY A 27 4.84 18.42 8.80
C GLY A 27 5.75 17.19 8.98
N LYS A 28 6.70 17.25 9.91
CA LYS A 28 7.57 16.10 10.23
C LYS A 28 6.77 14.92 10.78
N VAL A 29 5.83 15.16 11.69
CA VAL A 29 4.98 14.11 12.25
C VAL A 29 4.14 13.47 11.15
N LEU A 30 3.54 14.26 10.25
CA LEU A 30 2.78 13.76 9.10
C LEU A 30 3.61 12.84 8.21
N ILE A 31 4.85 13.23 7.88
CA ILE A 31 5.74 12.41 7.04
C ILE A 31 6.04 11.08 7.73
N VAL A 32 6.41 11.10 9.01
CA VAL A 32 6.73 9.88 9.77
C VAL A 32 5.51 8.95 9.86
N VAL A 33 4.32 9.50 10.12
CA VAL A 33 3.07 8.72 10.16
C VAL A 33 2.76 8.10 8.79
N ASN A 34 2.92 8.84 7.69
CA ASN A 34 2.69 8.30 6.35
C ASN A 34 3.64 7.15 6.01
N ILE A 35 4.93 7.29 6.33
CA ILE A 35 5.92 6.22 6.11
C ILE A 35 5.56 5.00 6.96
N GLY A 36 5.25 5.20 8.25
CA GLY A 36 4.84 4.11 9.14
C GLY A 36 3.58 3.40 8.65
N MET A 37 2.59 4.14 8.18
CA MET A 37 1.35 3.58 7.64
C MET A 37 1.59 2.79 6.35
N PHE A 38 2.46 3.29 5.45
CA PHE A 38 2.86 2.57 4.25
C PHE A 38 3.53 1.23 4.59
N VAL A 39 4.44 1.21 5.57
CA VAL A 39 5.11 -0.03 6.01
C VAL A 39 4.10 -1.03 6.58
N LEU A 40 3.18 -0.58 7.44
CA LEU A 40 2.14 -1.44 8.01
C LEU A 40 1.23 -2.05 6.94
N ILE A 41 0.79 -1.25 5.98
CA ILE A 41 -0.02 -1.72 4.85
C ILE A 41 0.74 -2.81 4.07
N ASN A 42 2.03 -2.59 3.77
CA ASN A 42 2.85 -3.59 3.07
C ASN A 42 3.02 -4.89 3.86
N ILE A 43 3.22 -4.82 5.18
CA ILE A 43 3.36 -6.03 6.03
C ILE A 43 2.05 -6.83 6.04
N ILE A 44 0.91 -6.15 6.15
CA ILE A 44 -0.41 -6.80 6.19
C ILE A 44 -0.72 -7.43 4.83
N PHE A 45 -0.46 -6.72 3.72
CA PHE A 45 -0.73 -7.23 2.38
C PHE A 45 0.20 -8.38 1.98
N ASN A 46 1.51 -8.28 2.25
CA ASN A 46 2.49 -9.33 1.90
C ASN A 46 2.25 -10.63 2.67
N ASN A 47 1.61 -10.58 3.85
CA ASN A 47 1.26 -11.78 4.60
C ASN A 47 -0.13 -12.34 4.27
N SER A 48 -0.87 -11.71 3.35
CA SER A 48 -2.19 -12.21 2.98
C SER A 48 -2.10 -13.57 2.27
N ASP A 49 -3.00 -14.50 2.63
CA ASP A 49 -3.02 -15.84 2.05
C ASP A 49 -3.29 -15.79 0.53
N ALA A 50 -4.05 -14.80 0.07
CA ALA A 50 -4.25 -14.57 -1.36
C ALA A 50 -2.94 -14.30 -2.12
N LEU A 51 -2.04 -13.49 -1.54
CA LEU A 51 -0.76 -13.16 -2.17
C LEU A 51 0.20 -14.35 -2.20
N LYS A 52 0.23 -15.17 -1.14
CA LYS A 52 1.00 -16.41 -1.12
C LYS A 52 0.53 -17.42 -2.18
N THR A 53 -0.78 -17.54 -2.37
CA THR A 53 -1.35 -18.40 -3.42
C THR A 53 -0.94 -17.92 -4.81
N ILE A 54 -0.93 -16.60 -5.05
CA ILE A 54 -0.50 -16.03 -6.32
C ILE A 54 1.00 -16.18 -6.54
N GLU A 55 1.83 -15.96 -5.51
CA GLU A 55 3.28 -16.16 -5.61
C GLU A 55 3.62 -17.61 -5.97
N ASN A 56 2.97 -18.58 -5.31
CA ASN A 56 3.15 -20.00 -5.62
C ASN A 56 2.71 -20.33 -7.05
N HIS A 57 1.62 -19.73 -7.55
CA HIS A 57 1.15 -19.95 -8.91
C HIS A 57 2.13 -19.36 -9.95
N LEU A 58 2.71 -18.19 -9.67
CA LEU A 58 3.59 -17.50 -10.62
C LEU A 58 4.99 -18.09 -10.71
N LYS A 59 5.53 -18.64 -9.61
CA LYS A 59 6.87 -19.25 -9.60
C LYS A 59 7.00 -20.50 -10.47
N VAL A 60 5.90 -21.15 -10.83
CA VAL A 60 5.88 -22.33 -11.70
C VAL A 60 5.42 -22.02 -13.13
N ASN A 61 5.09 -20.76 -13.44
CA ASN A 61 4.66 -20.37 -14.78
C ASN A 61 5.89 -20.17 -15.70
N ILE A 62 6.20 -21.21 -16.49
CA ILE A 62 7.35 -21.25 -17.41
C ILE A 62 7.26 -20.15 -18.47
N GLU A 63 6.06 -19.83 -18.95
CA GLU A 63 5.85 -18.78 -19.95
C GLU A 63 6.27 -17.41 -19.40
N LEU A 64 5.88 -17.12 -18.15
CA LEU A 64 6.30 -15.91 -17.45
C LEU A 64 7.83 -15.86 -17.25
N ILE A 65 8.42 -16.96 -16.80
CA ILE A 65 9.86 -17.03 -16.55
C ILE A 65 10.66 -16.81 -17.84
N ASN A 66 10.15 -17.29 -18.97
CA ASN A 66 10.80 -17.08 -20.27
C ASN A 66 10.78 -15.60 -20.67
N GLU A 67 9.67 -14.90 -20.43
CA GLU A 67 9.47 -13.50 -20.75
C GLU A 67 10.29 -12.58 -19.85
N ILE A 68 10.05 -12.62 -18.53
CA ILE A 68 10.64 -11.65 -17.59
C ILE A 68 11.91 -12.15 -16.87
N GLY A 69 12.25 -13.43 -17.02
CA GLY A 69 13.31 -14.09 -16.24
C GLY A 69 12.80 -14.63 -14.90
N GLN A 70 13.71 -15.12 -14.04
CA GLN A 70 13.29 -15.58 -12.70
C GLN A 70 12.65 -14.43 -11.90
N ILE A 71 11.54 -14.73 -11.23
CA ILE A 71 10.80 -13.74 -10.44
C ILE A 71 11.56 -13.52 -9.11
N ASN A 72 12.20 -12.36 -8.98
CA ASN A 72 13.00 -11.99 -7.81
C ASN A 72 12.14 -11.37 -6.69
N SER A 73 11.12 -10.62 -7.06
CA SER A 73 10.19 -10.02 -6.10
C SER A 73 8.84 -9.75 -6.72
N ILE A 74 7.79 -9.90 -5.92
CA ILE A 74 6.42 -9.56 -6.27
C ILE A 74 6.02 -8.36 -5.43
N VAL A 75 5.67 -7.25 -6.08
CA VAL A 75 5.08 -6.10 -5.40
C VAL A 75 3.60 -6.14 -5.70
N ALA A 76 2.80 -6.50 -4.70
CA ALA A 76 1.36 -6.35 -4.81
C ALA A 76 0.97 -4.91 -4.57
N LEU A 77 0.47 -4.27 -5.62
CA LEU A 77 -0.23 -3.02 -5.45
C LEU A 77 -1.69 -3.39 -5.15
N PRO A 78 -2.27 -2.90 -4.04
CA PRO A 78 -3.69 -3.08 -3.76
C PRO A 78 -4.51 -2.16 -4.68
N ILE A 79 -4.38 -2.36 -5.98
CA ILE A 79 -5.15 -1.68 -7.01
C ILE A 79 -6.26 -2.64 -7.38
N GLY A 80 -7.47 -2.30 -6.95
CA GLY A 80 -8.66 -3.08 -7.25
C GLY A 80 -9.71 -2.98 -6.17
N THR A 81 -10.78 -3.73 -6.36
CA THR A 81 -11.91 -3.82 -5.43
C THR A 81 -11.85 -5.15 -4.70
N ILE A 82 -11.84 -5.09 -3.37
CA ILE A 82 -12.05 -6.25 -2.50
C ILE A 82 -13.48 -6.15 -2.00
N ASN A 83 -14.34 -7.03 -2.50
CA ASN A 83 -15.73 -7.14 -2.06
C ASN A 83 -15.89 -8.42 -1.25
N THR A 84 -15.95 -8.29 0.06
CA THR A 84 -16.24 -9.40 0.98
C THR A 84 -17.65 -9.29 1.51
N LYS A 85 -18.40 -10.38 1.46
CA LYS A 85 -19.71 -10.54 2.08
C LYS A 85 -19.61 -11.59 3.19
N ARG A 86 -19.92 -11.17 4.41
CA ARG A 86 -20.01 -12.06 5.56
C ARG A 86 -21.47 -12.34 5.88
N ASN A 87 -21.82 -13.62 6.01
CA ASN A 87 -23.13 -14.06 6.48
C ASN A 87 -22.95 -15.06 7.64
N ASN A 88 -24.05 -15.55 8.20
CA ASN A 88 -24.03 -16.55 9.29
C ASN A 88 -23.41 -17.89 8.87
N SER A 89 -23.23 -18.12 7.58
CA SER A 89 -22.66 -19.35 7.02
C SER A 89 -21.16 -19.24 6.75
N GLY A 90 -20.60 -18.04 6.70
CA GLY A 90 -19.17 -17.79 6.52
C GLY A 90 -18.87 -16.52 5.74
N GLU A 91 -17.68 -16.46 5.15
CA GLU A 91 -17.17 -15.29 4.44
C GLU A 91 -16.88 -15.66 2.99
N SER A 92 -17.54 -14.97 2.06
CA SER A 92 -17.26 -15.06 0.63
C SER A 92 -16.81 -13.71 0.09
N GLY A 93 -16.12 -13.70 -1.04
CA GLY A 93 -15.72 -12.44 -1.63
C GLY A 93 -14.99 -12.59 -2.95
N ASN A 94 -14.92 -11.49 -3.67
CA ASN A 94 -14.11 -11.37 -4.89
C ASN A 94 -13.11 -10.24 -4.68
N ALA A 95 -11.91 -10.43 -5.20
CA ALA A 95 -10.86 -9.44 -5.16
C ALA A 95 -10.17 -9.37 -6.52
N THR A 96 -9.85 -8.16 -6.96
CA THR A 96 -8.94 -7.94 -8.09
C THR A 96 -7.67 -7.31 -7.55
N PHE A 97 -6.53 -7.85 -7.96
CA PHE A 97 -5.22 -7.37 -7.55
C PHE A 97 -4.37 -7.12 -8.79
N THR A 98 -3.64 -6.02 -8.80
CA THR A 98 -2.61 -5.77 -9.81
C THR A 98 -1.25 -5.93 -9.17
N LEU A 99 -0.47 -6.87 -9.69
CA LEU A 99 0.87 -7.19 -9.21
C LEU A 99 1.89 -6.63 -10.20
N LEU A 100 2.90 -5.96 -9.65
CA LEU A 100 4.12 -5.63 -10.39
C LEU A 100 5.16 -6.72 -10.09
N LEU A 101 5.45 -7.52 -11.10
CA LEU A 101 6.42 -8.60 -11.05
C LEU A 101 7.78 -8.05 -11.48
N LYS A 102 8.78 -8.24 -10.63
CA LYS A 102 10.17 -7.95 -10.97
C LYS A 102 10.86 -9.24 -11.36
N GLY A 103 11.05 -9.41 -12.66
CA GLY A 103 11.92 -10.44 -13.21
C GLY A 103 13.38 -10.00 -13.23
N GLU A 104 14.28 -10.91 -13.61
CA GLU A 104 15.70 -10.59 -13.83
C GLU A 104 15.92 -9.65 -15.02
N LYS A 105 15.11 -9.80 -16.07
CA LYS A 105 15.27 -9.04 -17.32
C LYS A 105 14.46 -7.74 -17.28
N GLU A 106 13.21 -7.83 -16.83
CA GLU A 106 12.25 -6.73 -16.92
C GLU A 106 11.18 -6.78 -15.83
N TYR A 107 10.42 -5.68 -15.73
CA TYR A 107 9.25 -5.59 -14.87
C TYR A 107 8.00 -5.82 -15.70
N LYS A 108 7.05 -6.59 -15.17
CA LYS A 108 5.76 -6.82 -15.81
C LYS A 108 4.61 -6.63 -14.83
N GLU A 109 3.63 -5.86 -15.26
CA GLU A 109 2.41 -5.63 -14.50
C GLU A 109 1.34 -6.62 -14.96
N MET A 110 0.71 -7.34 -14.03
CA MET A 110 -0.36 -8.29 -14.32
C MET A 110 -1.49 -8.18 -13.32
N SER A 111 -2.71 -8.33 -13.82
CA SER A 111 -3.92 -8.26 -13.01
C SER A 111 -4.50 -9.66 -12.80
N PHE A 112 -4.77 -10.00 -11.55
CA PHE A 112 -5.33 -11.26 -11.12
C PHE A 112 -6.70 -11.04 -10.49
N SER A 113 -7.60 -11.97 -10.75
CA SER A 113 -8.88 -12.03 -10.05
C SER A 113 -8.86 -13.23 -9.11
N ALA A 114 -9.23 -13.01 -7.85
CA ALA A 114 -9.36 -14.05 -6.85
C ALA A 114 -10.78 -14.09 -6.30
N GLN A 115 -11.25 -15.28 -5.97
CA GLN A 115 -12.54 -15.52 -5.34
C GLN A 115 -12.40 -16.43 -4.14
N LYS A 116 -13.16 -16.11 -3.09
CA LYS A 116 -13.36 -16.93 -1.90
C LYS A 116 -14.83 -17.33 -1.83
N SER A 117 -15.08 -18.64 -1.83
CA SER A 117 -16.39 -19.19 -1.49
C SER A 117 -16.48 -19.43 0.01
N ILE A 118 -17.71 -19.64 0.52
CA ILE A 118 -17.99 -19.76 1.96
C ILE A 118 -17.12 -20.86 2.63
N ASP A 119 -16.91 -21.98 1.93
CA ASP A 119 -16.23 -23.17 2.44
C ASP A 119 -14.83 -23.39 1.85
N THR A 120 -14.31 -22.44 1.06
CA THR A 120 -13.01 -22.62 0.38
C THR A 120 -12.12 -21.41 0.55
N ASP A 121 -10.81 -21.64 0.64
CA ASP A 121 -9.81 -20.58 0.62
C ASP A 121 -9.85 -19.78 -0.70
N TRP A 122 -9.16 -18.64 -0.70
CA TRP A 122 -8.99 -17.79 -1.88
C TRP A 122 -8.38 -18.59 -3.03
N ARG A 123 -9.03 -18.56 -4.19
CA ARG A 123 -8.54 -19.16 -5.43
C ARG A 123 -8.46 -18.11 -6.52
N ILE A 124 -7.42 -18.20 -7.33
CA ILE A 124 -7.28 -17.38 -8.53
C ILE A 124 -8.27 -17.91 -9.56
N ILE A 125 -9.08 -17.01 -10.11
CA ILE A 125 -9.90 -17.29 -11.28
C ILE A 125 -9.15 -16.69 -12.46
N ASP A 126 -8.36 -17.52 -13.15
CA ASP A 126 -7.73 -17.09 -14.39
C ASP A 126 -8.80 -16.80 -15.45
N LYS A 127 -8.48 -15.83 -16.31
CA LYS A 127 -9.26 -15.51 -17.52
C LYS A 127 -8.59 -16.11 -18.73
#